data_AF-A0A7G0WQ75-F1
#
_entry.id   AF-A0A7G0WQ75-F1
#
_cell.length_a   1.000
_cell.length_b   1.000
_cell.length_c   1.000
_cell.angle_alpha   90.00
_cell.angle_beta   90.00
_cell.angle_gamma   90.00
#
_symmetry.space_group_name_H-M   'P 1'
#
loop_
_entity.id
_entity.type
_entity.pdbx_description
1 polymer ?
#
loop_
_entity_poly.entity_id
_entity_poly.type
_entity_poly.pdbx_seq_one_letter_code
_entity_poly.pdbx_strand_id
1 'polypeptide(L)'
;SGLLEVKSAVPIIMGANIGTSVTNTIVAVMQAGDRNEFRRAFAGATVHDFFNWLSVVVLLPLEVASGFLYRLTKLVIDSFNIETGADAPELLKVITEPLTKNIIELDTSVIRDIATGDPAARNKSLIKIWCKTQKVTNLVNITVPGFANCTPDALCWEEGGKVWTQENQTETINLKKCTHMFVFADLPDLAVGLILLALSLLALCTCLILIVKLLNSMLKGQVAVVIKKVLNTDFPFPFAWVTGYLVILVGAG
;
A
#
# COMPACT_ATOMS: atom_id res chain seq x y z
N SER A 1 0.01 14.87 -2.90
CA SER A 1 -0.30 14.78 -4.33
C SER A 1 -1.24 13.60 -4.58
N GLY A 2 -2.37 13.85 -5.24
CA GLY A 2 -3.13 12.84 -5.98
C GLY A 2 -4.00 11.84 -5.19
N LEU A 3 -4.97 12.31 -4.41
CA LEU A 3 -6.07 11.43 -3.99
C LEU A 3 -6.92 11.12 -5.24
N LEU A 4 -6.91 9.87 -5.70
CA LEU A 4 -7.76 9.43 -6.81
C LEU A 4 -9.23 9.58 -6.38
N GLU A 5 -9.94 10.56 -6.94
CA GLU A 5 -11.38 10.67 -6.76
C GLU A 5 -12.06 9.37 -7.23
N VAL A 6 -13.16 8.98 -6.57
CA VAL A 6 -13.92 7.76 -6.89
C VAL A 6 -14.26 7.68 -8.38
N LYS A 7 -14.53 8.82 -9.02
CA LYS A 7 -14.82 8.94 -10.46
C LYS A 7 -13.65 8.48 -11.34
N SER A 8 -12.41 8.74 -10.91
CA SER A 8 -11.19 8.31 -11.59
C SER A 8 -10.80 6.87 -11.22
N ALA A 9 -11.22 6.39 -10.05
CA ALA A 9 -10.93 5.02 -9.60
C ALA A 9 -11.67 3.94 -10.40
N VAL A 10 -12.91 4.18 -10.83
CA VAL A 10 -13.71 3.20 -11.59
C VAL A 10 -13.02 2.72 -12.88
N PRO A 11 -12.59 3.60 -13.81
CA PRO A 11 -11.88 3.15 -15.01
C PRO A 11 -10.51 2.53 -14.71
N ILE A 12 -9.83 2.95 -13.64
CA ILE A 12 -8.54 2.38 -13.23
C ILE A 12 -8.71 0.92 -12.79
N ILE A 13 -9.72 0.61 -11.97
CA ILE A 13 -10.00 -0.76 -11.52
C ILE A 13 -10.41 -1.64 -12.70
N MET A 14 -11.22 -1.13 -13.62
CA MET A 14 -11.57 -1.88 -14.84
C MET A 14 -10.34 -2.17 -15.71
N GLY A 15 -9.40 -1.22 -15.83
CA GLY A 15 -8.12 -1.44 -16.50
C GLY A 15 -7.25 -2.48 -15.80
N ALA A 16 -7.22 -2.49 -14.46
CA ALA A 16 -6.50 -3.50 -13.69
C ALA A 16 -7.03 -4.93 -13.94
N ASN A 17 -8.34 -5.10 -14.09
CA ASN A 17 -8.95 -6.39 -14.44
C ASN A 17 -8.59 -6.87 -15.86
N ILE A 18 -8.32 -5.95 -16.79
CA ILE A 18 -7.77 -6.32 -18.11
C ILE A 18 -6.31 -6.78 -17.94
N GLY A 19 -5.53 -6.12 -17.09
CA GLY A 19 -4.14 -6.49 -16.81
C GLY A 19 -3.99 -7.89 -16.21
N THR A 20 -4.88 -8.29 -15.29
CA THR A 20 -4.87 -9.66 -14.73
C THR A 20 -5.19 -10.71 -15.80
N SER A 21 -6.10 -10.40 -16.72
CA SER A 21 -6.38 -11.27 -17.87
C SER A 21 -5.18 -11.49 -18.77
N VAL A 22 -4.49 -10.41 -19.16
CA VAL A 22 -3.26 -10.51 -19.96
C VAL A 22 -2.20 -11.36 -19.25
N THR A 23 -2.03 -11.17 -17.94
CA THR A 23 -1.07 -11.94 -17.15
C THR A 23 -1.45 -13.42 -17.09
N ASN A 24 -2.73 -13.74 -16.90
CA ASN A 24 -3.23 -15.13 -16.89
C ASN A 24 -2.99 -15.82 -18.23
N THR A 25 -3.25 -15.13 -19.35
CA THR A 25 -2.97 -15.67 -20.68
C THR A 25 -1.47 -15.94 -20.87
N ILE A 26 -0.59 -15.03 -20.44
CA ILE A 26 0.87 -15.21 -20.52
C ILE A 26 1.31 -16.43 -19.71
N VAL A 27 0.84 -16.56 -18.46
CA VAL A 27 1.16 -17.71 -17.60
C VAL A 27 0.65 -19.02 -18.21
N ALA A 28 -0.55 -19.04 -18.78
CA ALA A 28 -1.08 -20.21 -19.48
C ALA A 28 -0.20 -20.60 -20.68
N VAL A 29 0.30 -19.62 -21.46
CA VAL A 29 1.23 -19.87 -22.58
C VAL A 29 2.60 -20.35 -22.10
N MET A 30 3.09 -19.88 -20.95
CA MET A 30 4.33 -20.38 -20.36
C MET A 30 4.26 -21.88 -19.99
N GLN A 31 3.06 -22.43 -19.80
CA GLN A 31 2.84 -23.87 -19.55
C GLN A 31 2.73 -24.71 -20.84
N ALA A 32 3.07 -24.16 -22.01
CA ALA A 32 3.01 -24.87 -23.31
C ALA A 32 3.93 -26.11 -23.42
N GLY A 33 4.87 -26.30 -22.48
CA GLY A 33 5.76 -27.46 -22.44
C GLY A 33 5.04 -28.80 -22.23
N ASP A 34 3.89 -28.82 -21.55
CA ASP A 34 3.04 -30.00 -21.40
C ASP A 34 1.66 -29.74 -21.99
N ARG A 35 1.26 -30.50 -23.02
CA ARG A 35 -0.03 -30.33 -23.71
C ARG A 35 -1.23 -30.45 -22.78
N ASN A 36 -1.18 -31.31 -21.76
CA ASN A 36 -2.30 -31.50 -20.85
C ASN A 36 -2.41 -30.35 -19.85
N GLU A 37 -1.27 -29.86 -19.36
CA GLU A 37 -1.21 -28.71 -18.46
C GLU A 37 -1.63 -27.43 -19.20
N PHE A 38 -1.03 -27.17 -20.37
CA PHE A 38 -1.41 -26.08 -21.26
C PHE A 38 -2.90 -26.05 -21.56
N ARG A 39 -3.50 -27.20 -21.96
CA ARG A 39 -4.93 -27.26 -22.28
C ARG A 39 -5.80 -26.86 -21.08
N ARG A 40 -5.44 -27.30 -19.87
CA ARG A 40 -6.19 -26.97 -18.65
C ARG A 40 -6.00 -25.51 -18.25
N ALA A 41 -4.77 -25.02 -18.28
CA ALA A 41 -4.44 -23.65 -17.91
C ALA A 41 -5.01 -22.63 -18.89
N PHE A 42 -4.92 -22.90 -20.19
CA PHE A 42 -5.46 -22.04 -21.24
C PHE A 42 -6.99 -22.01 -21.23
N ALA A 43 -7.67 -23.15 -21.01
CA ALA A 43 -9.11 -23.17 -20.82
C ALA A 43 -9.55 -22.37 -19.58
N GLY A 44 -8.82 -22.48 -18.46
CA GLY A 44 -9.08 -21.68 -17.27
C GLY A 44 -8.87 -20.18 -17.50
N ALA A 45 -7.75 -19.81 -18.12
CA ALA A 45 -7.41 -18.42 -18.43
C ALA A 45 -8.47 -17.78 -19.34
N THR A 46 -8.85 -18.45 -20.44
CA THR A 46 -9.83 -17.90 -21.39
C THR A 46 -11.20 -17.66 -20.76
N VAL A 47 -11.72 -18.55 -19.89
CA VAL A 47 -13.01 -18.34 -19.21
C VAL A 47 -12.93 -17.12 -18.27
N HIS A 48 -11.84 -16.98 -17.53
CA HIS A 48 -11.59 -15.80 -16.68
C HIS A 48 -11.52 -14.52 -17.53
N ASP A 49 -10.85 -14.58 -18.68
CA ASP A 49 -10.67 -13.46 -19.60
C ASP A 49 -12.00 -13.02 -20.23
N PHE A 50 -12.84 -13.96 -20.65
CA PHE A 50 -14.18 -13.64 -21.15
C PHE A 50 -15.04 -12.96 -20.09
N PHE A 51 -15.01 -13.42 -18.83
CA PHE A 51 -15.74 -12.78 -17.75
C PHE A 51 -15.26 -11.34 -17.49
N ASN A 52 -13.95 -11.14 -17.41
CA ASN A 52 -13.38 -9.80 -17.19
C ASN A 52 -13.68 -8.88 -18.37
N TRP A 53 -13.56 -9.36 -19.61
CA TRP A 53 -13.78 -8.55 -20.80
C TRP A 53 -15.26 -8.19 -20.97
N LEU A 54 -16.18 -9.14 -20.76
CA LEU A 54 -17.62 -8.87 -20.76
C LEU A 54 -17.98 -7.87 -19.66
N SER A 55 -17.39 -7.99 -18.47
CA SER A 55 -17.60 -7.03 -17.39
C SER A 55 -17.20 -5.62 -17.80
N VAL A 56 -16.04 -5.43 -18.44
CA VAL A 56 -15.62 -4.10 -18.91
C VAL A 56 -16.51 -3.60 -20.05
N VAL A 57 -16.82 -4.44 -21.04
CA VAL A 57 -17.65 -4.07 -22.20
C VAL A 57 -19.06 -3.69 -21.79
N VAL A 58 -19.60 -4.27 -20.72
CA VAL A 58 -20.94 -3.94 -20.22
C VAL A 58 -20.90 -2.80 -19.22
N LEU A 59 -20.05 -2.88 -18.20
CA LEU A 59 -20.06 -1.94 -17.07
C LEU A 59 -19.39 -0.61 -17.40
N LEU A 60 -18.38 -0.55 -18.26
CA LEU A 60 -17.70 0.71 -18.59
C LEU A 60 -18.63 1.65 -19.38
N PRO A 61 -19.31 1.21 -20.46
CA PRO A 61 -20.27 2.08 -21.14
C PRO A 61 -21.45 2.45 -20.24
N LEU A 62 -21.91 1.53 -19.40
CA LEU A 62 -22.96 1.81 -18.41
C LEU A 62 -22.52 2.88 -17.41
N GLU A 63 -21.27 2.83 -16.94
CA GLU A 63 -20.71 3.84 -16.06
C GLU A 63 -20.57 5.19 -16.76
N VAL A 64 -20.08 5.21 -17.99
CA VAL A 64 -19.95 6.47 -18.77
C VAL A 64 -21.32 7.08 -19.05
N ALA A 65 -22.34 6.25 -19.33
CA ALA A 65 -23.69 6.72 -19.65
C ALA A 65 -24.49 7.13 -18.41
N SER A 66 -24.36 6.42 -17.29
CA SER A 66 -25.24 6.56 -16.12
C SER A 66 -24.53 6.89 -14.81
N GLY A 67 -23.22 6.68 -14.68
CA GLY A 67 -22.49 6.81 -13.42
C GLY A 67 -22.99 5.87 -12.32
N PHE A 68 -23.48 4.68 -12.70
CA PHE A 68 -24.07 3.71 -11.78
C PHE A 68 -23.09 3.23 -10.71
N LEU A 69 -21.88 2.82 -11.11
CA LEU A 69 -20.85 2.34 -10.20
C LEU A 69 -20.36 3.48 -9.31
N TYR A 70 -20.14 4.67 -9.86
CA TYR A 70 -19.79 5.84 -9.05
C TYR A 70 -20.82 6.11 -7.95
N ARG A 71 -22.11 6.08 -8.28
CA ARG A 71 -23.18 6.33 -7.30
C ARG A 71 -23.25 5.25 -6.24
N LEU A 72 -23.14 3.97 -6.61
CA LEU A 72 -23.11 2.88 -5.64
C LEU A 72 -21.89 2.98 -4.71
N THR A 73 -20.70 3.18 -5.27
CA THR A 73 -19.47 3.29 -4.48
C THR A 73 -19.53 4.50 -3.54
N LYS A 74 -20.08 5.63 -3.99
CA LYS A 74 -20.29 6.81 -3.14
C LYS A 74 -21.23 6.51 -1.97
N LEU A 75 -22.37 5.86 -2.23
CA LEU A 75 -23.32 5.46 -1.16
C LEU A 75 -22.68 4.52 -0.15
N VAL A 76 -21.84 3.58 -0.60
CA VAL A 76 -21.11 2.68 0.30
C VAL A 76 -20.13 3.47 1.15
N ILE A 77 -19.29 4.33 0.54
CA ILE A 77 -18.31 5.14 1.28
C ILE A 77 -18.99 6.04 2.31
N ASP A 78 -20.08 6.71 1.93
CA ASP A 78 -20.86 7.58 2.81
C ASP A 78 -21.46 6.77 3.98
N SER A 79 -21.85 5.52 3.76
CA SER A 79 -22.40 4.63 4.79
C SER A 79 -21.34 4.12 5.79
N PHE A 80 -20.09 3.97 5.34
CA PHE A 80 -18.98 3.54 6.20
C PHE A 80 -18.33 4.70 6.96
N ASN A 81 -18.82 5.93 6.80
CA ASN A 81 -18.31 7.15 7.44
C ASN A 81 -16.79 7.27 7.33
N ILE A 82 -16.24 6.83 6.19
CA ILE A 82 -14.81 6.85 5.92
C ILE A 82 -14.46 8.31 5.67
N GLU A 83 -13.67 8.90 6.57
CA GLU A 83 -13.11 10.23 6.32
C GLU A 83 -12.41 10.19 4.96
N THR A 84 -12.77 11.11 4.06
CA THR A 84 -12.18 11.21 2.73
C THR A 84 -11.39 12.51 2.69
N GLY A 85 -10.06 12.43 2.58
CA GLY A 85 -9.17 13.58 2.71
C GLY A 85 -7.71 13.19 2.85
N ALA A 86 -6.82 14.19 2.93
CA ALA A 86 -5.38 13.97 3.08
C ALA A 86 -5.00 13.26 4.40
N ASP A 87 -5.87 13.38 5.42
CA ASP A 87 -5.74 12.74 6.73
C ASP A 87 -6.62 11.49 6.89
N ALA A 88 -7.30 11.08 5.81
CA ALA A 88 -8.09 9.86 5.78
C ALA A 88 -7.18 8.65 6.02
N PRO A 89 -7.46 7.83 7.05
CA PRO A 89 -6.64 6.67 7.28
C PRO A 89 -6.92 5.61 6.21
N GLU A 90 -5.92 5.32 5.37
CA GLU A 90 -5.95 4.18 4.45
C GLU A 90 -6.34 2.92 5.26
N LEU A 91 -7.42 2.23 4.85
CA LEU A 91 -7.97 1.10 5.62
C LEU A 91 -6.90 0.02 5.92
N LEU A 92 -6.08 -0.28 4.92
CA LEU A 92 -4.95 -1.20 5.05
C LEU A 92 -3.89 -0.65 5.99
N LYS A 93 -3.65 0.65 5.97
CA LYS A 93 -2.65 1.33 6.80
C LYS A 93 -3.06 1.34 8.27
N VAL A 94 -4.33 1.47 8.62
CA VAL A 94 -4.80 1.34 10.02
C VAL A 94 -4.44 -0.02 10.61
N ILE A 95 -4.62 -1.07 9.81
CA ILE A 95 -4.36 -2.44 10.24
C ILE A 95 -2.86 -2.76 10.23
N THR A 96 -2.14 -2.25 9.23
CA THR A 96 -0.71 -2.56 9.05
C THR A 96 0.22 -1.65 9.85
N GLU A 97 -0.13 -0.39 10.10
CA GLU A 97 0.69 0.57 10.87
C GLU A 97 1.16 0.06 12.23
N PRO A 98 0.32 -0.51 13.12
CA PRO A 98 0.80 -0.97 14.41
C PRO A 98 1.85 -2.09 14.27
N LEU A 99 1.74 -2.92 13.24
CA LEU A 99 2.73 -3.95 12.93
C LEU A 99 3.99 -3.31 12.33
N THR A 100 3.85 -2.41 11.36
CA THR A 100 4.97 -1.72 10.72
C THR A 100 5.79 -0.95 11.75
N LYS A 101 5.17 -0.17 12.63
CA LYS A 101 5.83 0.60 13.69
C LYS A 101 6.58 -0.26 14.71
N ASN A 102 6.17 -1.51 14.91
CA ASN A 102 6.91 -2.47 15.74
C ASN A 102 8.14 -3.04 15.02
N ILE A 103 8.11 -3.14 13.70
CA ILE A 103 9.21 -3.69 12.89
C ILE A 103 10.23 -2.59 12.55
N ILE A 104 9.78 -1.48 11.97
CA ILE A 104 10.62 -0.37 11.50
C ILE A 104 9.84 0.95 11.51
N GLU A 105 10.49 2.03 11.95
CA GLU A 105 9.99 3.40 11.80
C GLU A 105 10.87 4.13 10.78
N LEU A 106 10.25 4.74 9.78
CA LEU A 106 10.95 5.51 8.74
C LEU A 106 10.79 7.01 8.97
N ASP A 107 11.84 7.78 8.70
CA ASP A 107 11.77 9.24 8.76
C ASP A 107 11.11 9.81 7.51
N THR A 108 9.83 10.13 7.63
CA THR A 108 9.03 10.72 6.54
C THR A 108 9.59 12.06 6.04
N SER A 109 10.30 12.82 6.90
CA SER A 109 10.91 14.09 6.49
C SER A 109 12.05 13.86 5.51
N VAL A 110 12.93 12.90 5.79
CA VAL A 110 14.04 12.53 4.91
C VAL A 110 13.52 11.98 3.58
N ILE A 111 12.48 11.14 3.60
CA ILE A 111 11.87 10.60 2.36
C ILE A 111 11.31 11.74 1.49
N ARG A 112 10.65 12.72 2.11
CA ARG A 112 10.09 13.87 1.40
C ARG A 112 11.20 14.78 0.85
N ASP A 113 12.27 15.00 1.61
CA ASP A 113 13.41 15.81 1.19
C ASP A 113 14.16 15.16 0.01
N ILE A 114 14.26 13.81 0.00
CA ILE A 114 14.80 13.06 -1.15
C ILE A 114 13.88 13.18 -2.37
N ALA A 115 12.56 13.06 -2.18
CA ALA A 115 11.59 13.18 -3.26
C ALA A 115 11.56 14.58 -3.88
N THR A 116 11.92 15.62 -3.11
CA THR A 116 12.03 17.01 -3.58
C THR A 116 13.42 17.35 -4.14
N GLY A 117 14.40 16.44 -4.03
CA GLY A 117 15.70 16.56 -4.66
C GLY A 117 16.78 17.26 -3.82
N ASP A 118 16.59 17.38 -2.50
CA ASP A 118 17.58 18.01 -1.61
C ASP A 118 18.87 17.16 -1.51
N PRO A 119 20.05 17.68 -1.89
CA PRO A 119 21.32 16.95 -1.79
C PRO A 119 21.72 16.64 -0.33
N ALA A 120 21.28 17.43 0.65
CA ALA A 120 21.59 17.20 2.07
C ALA A 120 20.84 16.00 2.66
N ALA A 121 19.76 15.55 2.02
CA ALA A 121 18.95 14.43 2.49
C ALA A 121 19.53 13.05 2.14
N ARG A 122 20.40 12.96 1.12
CA ARG A 122 20.96 11.68 0.64
C ARG A 122 21.91 11.00 1.63
N ASN A 123 22.50 11.76 2.55
CA ASN A 123 23.44 11.25 3.55
C ASN A 123 22.79 11.01 4.93
N LYS A 124 21.48 11.27 5.06
CA LYS A 124 20.73 11.03 6.30
C LYS A 124 20.21 9.58 6.32
N SER A 125 20.14 8.98 7.51
CA SER A 125 19.49 7.68 7.68
C SER A 125 17.98 7.81 7.45
N LEU A 126 17.41 6.83 6.74
CA LEU A 126 15.99 6.66 6.51
C LEU A 126 15.29 6.05 7.74
N ILE A 127 16.04 5.35 8.60
CA ILE A 127 15.50 4.66 9.77
C ILE A 127 15.50 5.63 10.95
N LYS A 128 14.31 5.84 11.53
CA LYS A 128 14.12 6.79 12.61
C LYS A 128 14.46 6.16 13.96
N ILE A 129 15.68 6.41 14.45
CA ILE A 129 16.12 5.90 15.76
C ILE A 129 15.46 6.67 16.93
N TRP A 130 15.21 7.97 16.76
CA TRP A 130 14.71 8.87 17.80
C TRP A 130 13.28 9.33 17.51
N CYS A 131 12.35 8.95 18.39
CA CYS A 131 10.92 9.24 18.22
C CYS A 131 10.48 10.51 18.94
N LYS A 132 11.18 10.88 20.03
CA LYS A 132 10.98 12.17 20.70
C LYS A 132 12.25 12.99 20.59
N THR A 133 12.16 14.08 19.86
CA THR A 133 13.20 15.10 19.74
C THR A 133 12.63 16.44 20.15
N GLN A 134 13.42 17.27 20.83
CA GLN A 134 13.06 18.63 21.20
C GLN A 134 14.01 19.58 20.52
N LYS A 135 13.47 20.51 19.73
CA LYS A 135 14.24 21.61 19.16
C LYS A 135 14.30 22.72 20.20
N VAL A 136 15.49 22.97 20.73
CA VAL A 136 15.75 24.08 21.64
C VAL A 136 16.47 25.16 20.84
N THR A 137 15.82 26.31 20.70
CA THR A 137 16.40 27.50 20.12
C THR A 137 17.10 28.29 21.22
N ASN A 138 18.43 28.24 21.22
CA ASN A 138 19.25 29.05 22.12
C ASN A 138 19.75 30.28 21.36
N LEU A 139 19.73 31.43 22.02
CA LEU A 139 20.35 32.64 21.52
C LEU A 139 21.85 32.54 21.80
N VAL A 140 22.66 32.40 20.75
CA VAL A 140 24.12 32.31 20.86
C VAL A 140 24.76 33.51 20.21
N ASN A 141 25.86 33.96 20.81
CA ASN A 141 26.65 35.07 20.29
C ASN A 141 27.67 34.48 19.29
N ILE A 142 27.56 34.87 18.03
CA ILE A 142 28.47 34.44 16.96
C ILE A 142 29.32 35.61 16.46
N THR A 143 30.54 35.32 16.00
CA THR A 143 31.43 36.34 15.44
C THR A 143 31.21 36.47 13.94
N VAL A 144 31.05 37.69 13.45
CA VAL A 144 30.91 38.02 12.03
C VAL A 144 32.10 38.86 11.54
N PRO A 145 32.49 38.75 10.26
CA PRO A 145 33.67 39.43 9.72
C PRO A 145 33.48 40.95 9.53
N GLY A 146 32.31 41.51 9.83
CA GLY A 146 32.04 42.95 9.82
C GLY A 146 30.56 43.29 10.00
N PHE A 147 30.26 44.57 10.28
CA PHE A 147 28.90 45.04 10.58
C PHE A 147 27.88 44.85 9.44
N ALA A 148 28.34 44.69 8.20
CA ALA A 148 27.47 44.43 7.05
C ALA A 148 26.86 43.02 7.04
N ASN A 149 27.44 42.07 7.78
CA ASN A 149 26.94 40.69 7.90
C ASN A 149 26.15 40.46 9.20
N CYS A 150 25.81 41.51 9.94
CA CYS A 150 24.90 41.41 11.08
C CYS A 150 23.47 41.17 10.57
N THR A 151 22.72 40.36 11.29
CA THR A 151 21.30 40.11 10.99
C THR A 151 20.52 41.40 11.16
N PRO A 152 19.76 41.88 10.15
CA PRO A 152 18.87 43.01 10.33
C PRO A 152 17.87 42.63 11.43
N ASP A 153 17.80 43.45 12.48
CA ASP A 153 17.02 43.27 13.73
C ASP A 153 17.70 42.56 14.92
N ALA A 154 18.99 42.16 14.82
CA ALA A 154 19.75 41.62 15.96
C ALA A 154 20.78 42.63 16.53
N LEU A 155 21.04 42.56 17.84
CA LEU A 155 22.08 43.37 18.50
C LEU A 155 23.47 42.98 17.99
N CYS A 156 24.20 43.95 17.44
CA CYS A 156 25.56 43.77 16.93
C CYS A 156 26.54 44.71 17.63
N TRP A 157 27.64 44.19 18.16
CA TRP A 157 28.65 44.97 18.90
C TRP A 157 30.07 44.50 18.61
N GLU A 158 31.08 45.34 18.88
CA GLU A 158 32.48 45.00 18.67
C GLU A 158 33.20 44.83 20.02
N GLU A 159 33.89 43.72 20.21
CA GLU A 159 34.68 43.44 21.42
C GLU A 159 35.96 42.68 21.04
N GLY A 160 37.12 43.27 21.35
CA GLY A 160 38.43 42.67 21.06
C GLY A 160 38.80 42.60 19.57
N GLY A 161 38.32 43.55 18.76
CA GLY A 161 38.57 43.60 17.30
C GLY A 161 37.76 42.58 16.48
N LYS A 162 36.71 42.00 17.08
CA LYS A 162 35.76 41.09 16.43
C LYS A 162 34.34 41.63 16.64
N VAL A 163 33.52 41.53 15.60
CA VAL A 163 32.11 41.92 15.63
C VAL A 163 31.26 40.71 16.02
N TRP A 164 30.38 40.88 16.98
CA TRP A 164 29.49 39.87 17.53
C TRP A 164 28.04 40.18 17.14
N THR A 165 27.26 39.16 16.81
CA THR A 165 25.81 39.26 16.61
C THR A 165 25.09 38.13 17.33
N GLN A 166 23.84 38.35 17.73
CA GLN A 166 23.00 37.33 18.36
C GLN A 166 22.24 36.55 17.29
N GLU A 167 22.38 35.23 17.27
CA GLU A 167 21.70 34.34 16.31
C GLU A 167 20.92 33.23 17.03
N ASN A 168 19.74 32.89 16.48
CA ASN A 168 18.92 31.79 16.96
C ASN A 168 19.48 30.46 16.43
N GLN A 169 20.27 29.76 17.23
CA GLN A 169 20.74 28.42 16.88
C GLN A 169 19.75 27.38 17.41
N THR A 170 19.25 26.53 16.50
CA THR A 170 18.32 25.46 16.85
C THR A 170 19.10 24.16 17.09
N GLU A 171 19.22 23.74 18.33
CA GLU A 171 19.78 22.43 18.68
C GLU A 171 18.67 21.40 18.81
N THR A 172 18.92 20.17 18.35
CA THR A 172 17.96 19.06 18.46
C THR A 172 18.39 18.12 19.58
N ILE A 173 17.67 18.13 20.69
CA ILE A 173 17.89 17.25 21.83
C ILE A 173 17.10 15.95 21.62
N ASN A 174 17.80 14.83 21.72
CA ASN A 174 17.25 13.49 21.58
C ASN A 174 16.74 12.98 22.94
N LEU A 175 15.42 12.87 23.11
CA LEU A 175 14.79 12.52 24.39
C LEU A 175 14.52 11.02 24.53
N LYS A 176 13.91 10.40 23.50
CA LYS A 176 13.49 9.00 23.56
C LYS A 176 13.70 8.29 22.23
N LYS A 177 14.37 7.14 22.28
CA LYS A 177 14.48 6.22 21.15
C LYS A 177 13.11 5.61 20.79
N CYS A 178 12.94 5.23 19.54
CA CYS A 178 11.74 4.52 19.08
C CYS A 178 11.66 3.11 19.69
N THR A 179 10.56 2.38 19.42
CA THR A 179 10.31 1.04 19.98
C THR A 179 10.36 -0.08 18.93
N HIS A 180 10.86 0.20 17.72
CA HIS A 180 10.92 -0.77 16.63
C HIS A 180 12.12 -1.74 16.78
N MET A 181 12.03 -2.92 16.14
CA MET A 181 13.00 -4.02 16.28
C MET A 181 14.45 -3.59 15.99
N PHE A 182 14.67 -2.70 15.02
CA PHE A 182 16.00 -2.23 14.61
C PHE A 182 16.55 -1.00 15.36
N VAL A 183 15.93 -0.56 16.46
CA VAL A 183 16.39 0.64 17.23
C VAL A 183 17.80 0.51 17.78
N PHE A 184 18.18 -0.70 18.16
CA PHE A 184 19.48 -1.01 18.78
C PHE A 184 20.40 -1.77 17.84
N ALA A 185 20.00 -1.92 16.58
CA ALA A 185 20.82 -2.59 15.59
C ALA A 185 21.74 -1.56 14.93
N ASP A 186 23.05 -1.65 15.17
CA ASP A 186 24.07 -0.85 14.48
C ASP A 186 24.33 -1.42 13.08
N LEU A 187 23.29 -1.48 12.26
CA LEU A 187 23.32 -1.98 10.88
C LEU A 187 23.09 -0.81 9.91
N PRO A 188 23.74 -0.80 8.73
CA PRO A 188 23.43 0.18 7.70
C PRO A 188 22.00 -0.02 7.18
N ASP A 189 21.33 1.06 6.80
CA ASP A 189 19.95 1.05 6.28
C ASP A 189 19.73 0.02 5.15
N LEU A 190 20.74 -0.15 4.28
CA LEU A 190 20.72 -1.15 3.22
C LEU A 190 20.63 -2.58 3.75
N ALA A 191 21.39 -2.92 4.80
CA ALA A 191 21.38 -4.26 5.38
C ALA A 191 20.04 -4.56 6.05
N VAL A 192 19.46 -3.58 6.76
CA VAL A 192 18.12 -3.70 7.33
C VAL A 192 17.08 -3.91 6.23
N GLY A 193 17.19 -3.14 5.14
CA GLY A 193 16.33 -3.29 3.96
C GLY A 193 16.41 -4.69 3.34
N LEU A 194 17.62 -5.24 3.18
CA LEU A 194 17.82 -6.60 2.64
C LEU A 194 17.25 -7.70 3.57
N ILE A 195 17.43 -7.55 4.88
CA ILE A 195 16.86 -8.49 5.87
C ILE A 195 15.33 -8.45 5.80
N LEU A 196 14.73 -7.25 5.80
CA LEU A 196 13.28 -7.08 5.69
C LEU A 196 12.74 -7.62 4.37
N LEU A 197 13.44 -7.40 3.26
CA LEU A 197 13.07 -7.94 1.95
C LEU A 197 13.07 -9.46 1.99
N ALA A 198 14.14 -10.10 2.48
CA ALA A 198 14.23 -11.55 2.58
C ALA A 198 13.13 -12.14 3.47
N LEU A 199 12.88 -11.55 4.65
CA LEU A 199 11.81 -11.97 5.56
C LEU A 199 10.43 -11.81 4.93
N SER A 200 10.17 -10.68 4.27
CA SER A 200 8.89 -10.43 3.60
C SER A 200 8.64 -11.42 2.46
N LEU A 201 9.68 -11.76 1.69
CA LEU A 201 9.58 -12.74 0.61
C LEU A 201 9.31 -14.15 1.16
N LEU A 202 9.97 -14.54 2.24
CA LEU A 202 9.70 -15.82 2.90
C LEU A 202 8.27 -15.88 3.46
N ALA A 203 7.82 -14.82 4.13
CA ALA A 203 6.45 -14.72 4.66
C ALA A 203 5.41 -14.77 3.53
N LEU A 204 5.64 -14.08 2.42
CA LEU A 204 4.77 -14.10 1.24
C LEU A 204 4.73 -15.49 0.60
N CYS A 205 5.88 -16.12 0.38
CA CYS A 205 5.94 -17.48 -0.19
C CYS A 205 5.25 -18.51 0.70
N THR A 206 5.48 -18.46 2.02
CA THR A 206 4.80 -19.35 2.97
C THR A 206 3.29 -19.10 2.98
N CYS A 207 2.86 -17.84 2.99
CA CYS A 207 1.45 -17.47 2.88
C CYS A 207 0.80 -18.03 1.60
N LEU A 208 1.46 -17.87 0.44
CA LEU A 208 0.97 -18.43 -0.83
C LEU A 208 0.84 -19.95 -0.79
N ILE A 209 1.84 -20.66 -0.25
CA ILE A 209 1.78 -22.12 -0.11
C ILE A 209 0.64 -22.54 0.82
N LEU A 210 0.46 -21.83 1.94
CA LEU A 210 -0.62 -22.09 2.88
C LEU A 210 -1.99 -21.85 2.25
N ILE A 211 -2.18 -20.75 1.51
CA ILE A 211 -3.41 -20.46 0.78
C ILE A 211 -3.71 -21.56 -0.24
N VAL A 212 -2.73 -21.98 -1.05
CA VAL A 212 -2.91 -23.07 -2.02
C VAL A 212 -3.28 -24.38 -1.31
N LYS A 213 -2.65 -24.70 -0.18
CA LYS A 213 -2.99 -25.89 0.61
C LYS A 213 -4.38 -25.81 1.23
N LEU A 214 -4.75 -24.65 1.78
CA LEU A 214 -6.08 -24.41 2.33
C LEU A 214 -7.15 -24.57 1.26
N LEU A 215 -6.98 -23.94 0.10
CA LEU A 215 -7.89 -24.07 -1.04
C LEU A 215 -8.00 -25.53 -1.50
N ASN A 216 -6.87 -26.24 -1.66
CA ASN A 216 -6.89 -27.65 -2.07
C ASN A 216 -7.52 -28.57 -1.00
N SER A 217 -7.40 -28.22 0.27
CA SER A 217 -8.04 -28.93 1.39
C SER A 217 -9.55 -28.66 1.42
N MET A 218 -9.98 -27.42 1.22
CA MET A 218 -11.41 -27.05 1.15
C MET A 218 -12.10 -27.70 -0.05
N LEU A 219 -11.46 -27.67 -1.24
CA LEU A 219 -11.98 -28.27 -2.48
C LEU A 219 -12.07 -29.81 -2.44
N LYS A 220 -11.43 -30.48 -1.47
CA LYS A 220 -11.54 -31.93 -1.25
C LYS A 220 -12.34 -32.30 0.01
N GLY A 221 -12.67 -31.30 0.85
CA GLY A 221 -13.31 -31.48 2.15
C GLY A 221 -14.84 -31.36 2.12
N GLN A 222 -15.42 -30.93 3.23
CA GLN A 222 -16.89 -30.81 3.41
C GLN A 222 -17.56 -29.87 2.40
N VAL A 223 -16.87 -28.81 1.97
CA VAL A 223 -17.38 -27.86 0.98
C VAL A 223 -17.59 -28.54 -0.37
N ALA A 224 -16.74 -29.49 -0.76
CA ALA A 224 -16.91 -30.27 -2.00
C ALA A 224 -18.17 -31.14 -1.96
N VAL A 225 -18.54 -31.67 -0.78
CA VAL A 225 -19.77 -32.45 -0.58
C VAL A 225 -21.00 -31.54 -0.65
N VAL A 226 -20.93 -30.34 -0.06
CA VAL A 226 -22.00 -29.34 -0.15
C VAL A 226 -22.20 -28.87 -1.60
N ILE A 227 -21.11 -28.56 -2.32
CA ILE A 227 -21.15 -28.19 -3.74
C ILE A 227 -21.76 -29.32 -4.57
N LYS A 228 -21.32 -30.58 -4.38
CA LYS A 228 -21.93 -31.73 -5.07
C LYS A 228 -23.41 -31.91 -4.74
N LYS A 229 -23.79 -31.72 -3.48
CA LYS A 229 -25.19 -31.84 -3.05
C LYS A 229 -26.06 -30.75 -3.67
N VAL A 230 -25.58 -29.51 -3.71
CA VAL A 230 -26.27 -28.38 -4.33
C VAL A 230 -26.34 -28.52 -5.85
N LEU A 231 -25.24 -28.93 -6.51
CA LEU A 231 -25.21 -29.20 -7.95
C LEU A 231 -26.14 -30.33 -8.38
N ASN A 232 -26.27 -31.38 -7.56
CA ASN A 232 -27.18 -32.49 -7.84
C ASN A 232 -28.63 -32.22 -7.38
N THR A 233 -28.92 -31.06 -6.78
CA THR A 233 -30.29 -30.68 -6.43
C THR A 233 -30.88 -29.85 -7.57
N ASP A 234 -31.36 -30.53 -8.61
CA ASP A 234 -32.19 -29.88 -9.61
C ASP A 234 -33.57 -29.61 -9.02
N PHE A 235 -33.90 -28.33 -8.79
CA PHE A 235 -35.25 -27.95 -8.36
C PHE A 235 -36.26 -28.25 -9.48
N PRO A 236 -37.38 -28.94 -9.18
CA PRO A 236 -38.40 -29.22 -10.18
C PRO A 236 -39.02 -27.92 -10.71
N PHE A 237 -39.57 -27.99 -11.93
CA PHE A 237 -40.27 -26.87 -12.57
C PHE A 237 -41.35 -26.30 -11.63
N PRO A 238 -41.47 -24.96 -11.47
CA PRO A 238 -40.94 -23.87 -12.32
C PRO A 238 -39.62 -23.22 -11.86
N PHE A 239 -38.99 -23.66 -10.77
CA PHE A 239 -37.85 -22.95 -10.15
C PHE A 239 -36.46 -23.44 -10.61
N ALA A 240 -36.39 -24.13 -11.75
CA ALA A 240 -35.14 -24.68 -12.29
C ALA A 240 -34.07 -23.62 -12.60
N TRP A 241 -34.44 -22.34 -12.75
CA TRP A 241 -33.49 -21.24 -12.97
C TRP A 241 -32.75 -20.81 -11.70
N VAL A 242 -33.29 -21.12 -10.51
CA VAL A 242 -32.72 -20.73 -9.21
C VAL A 242 -31.49 -21.57 -8.85
N THR A 243 -31.41 -22.81 -9.35
CA THR A 243 -30.29 -23.72 -9.11
C THR A 243 -28.95 -23.09 -9.48
N GLY A 244 -28.86 -22.43 -10.64
CA GLY A 244 -27.65 -21.75 -11.09
C GLY A 244 -27.19 -20.62 -10.18
N TYR A 245 -28.12 -19.79 -9.70
CA TYR A 245 -27.81 -18.71 -8.76
C TYR A 245 -27.38 -19.23 -7.38
N LEU A 246 -28.00 -20.33 -6.92
CA LEU A 246 -27.69 -20.95 -5.64
C LEU A 246 -26.31 -21.63 -5.67
N VAL A 247 -25.95 -22.23 -6.80
CA VAL A 247 -24.60 -22.77 -7.06
C VAL A 247 -23.54 -21.66 -7.04
N ILE A 248 -23.82 -20.51 -7.67
CA ILE A 248 -22.89 -19.35 -7.64
C ILE A 248 -22.74 -18.80 -6.21
N LEU A 249 -23.84 -18.69 -5.47
CA LEU A 249 -23.84 -18.19 -4.09
C LEU A 249 -23.10 -19.10 -3.12
N VAL A 250 -23.21 -20.43 -3.28
CA VAL A 250 -22.49 -21.42 -2.47
C VAL A 250 -21.03 -21.58 -2.90
N GLY A 251 -20.73 -21.40 -4.19
CA GLY A 251 -19.38 -21.50 -4.74
C GLY A 251 -18.50 -20.28 -4.51
N ALA A 252 -19.08 -19.13 -4.15
CA ALA A 252 -18.36 -17.89 -3.84
C ALA A 252 -17.96 -17.73 -2.35
N GLY A 253 -18.09 -18.81 -1.55
CA GLY A 253 -17.69 -18.86 -0.13
C GLY A 253 -16.30 -19.44 0.11
#